data_AF-A0A386UID6-F1
#
_entry.id   AF-A0A386UID6-F1
#
_cell.length_a   1.000
_cell.length_b   1.000
_cell.length_c   1.000
_cell.angle_alpha   90.00
_cell.angle_beta   90.00
_cell.angle_gamma   90.00
#
_symmetry.space_group_name_H-M   'P 1'
#
loop_
_entity.id
_entity.type
_entity.pdbx_description
1 polymer ?
#
loop_
_entity_poly.entity_id
_entity_poly.type
_entity_poly.pdbx_seq_one_letter_code
_entity_poly.pdbx_strand_id
1 'polypeptide(L)'
;MSRKGYPSDKQDQFMLRLPDGMRDRIKVAAERNNRSMNAEIVASLEEKYPAPTPEEEHFYEVARWSDRIASASSEEEVRSLAKEANEWLSGPGASNYRIFLFKPSGSSKWLPSIVPKDAIREDGMPLAFSYPTPRPRD
;
A
#
# COMPACT_ATOMS: atom_id res chain seq x y z
N MET A 1 18.63 -10.03 -38.29
CA MET A 1 18.00 -8.70 -38.18
C MET A 1 17.49 -8.54 -36.76
N SER A 2 17.98 -7.56 -35.99
CA SER A 2 17.55 -7.33 -34.61
C SER A 2 16.19 -6.63 -34.62
N ARG A 3 15.17 -7.21 -33.96
CA ARG A 3 13.86 -6.55 -33.78
C ARG A 3 14.06 -5.27 -32.96
N LYS A 4 13.52 -4.16 -33.46
CA LYS A 4 13.37 -2.90 -32.71
C LYS A 4 12.49 -3.19 -31.49
N GLY A 5 12.95 -2.85 -30.28
CA GLY A 5 12.18 -3.10 -29.05
C GLY A 5 10.95 -2.19 -28.97
N TYR A 6 9.79 -2.77 -28.71
CA TYR A 6 8.53 -2.05 -28.51
C TYR A 6 8.22 -1.91 -27.01
N PRO A 7 7.47 -0.87 -26.58
CA PRO A 7 7.09 -0.70 -25.17
C PRO A 7 6.35 -1.92 -24.58
N SER A 8 5.65 -2.68 -25.41
CA SER A 8 5.00 -3.95 -25.06
C SER A 8 5.99 -5.02 -24.59
N ASP A 9 7.25 -4.95 -25.02
CA ASP A 9 8.27 -5.94 -24.69
C ASP A 9 8.77 -5.79 -23.24
N LYS A 10 8.42 -4.68 -22.57
CA LYS A 10 8.74 -4.41 -21.18
C LYS A 10 7.60 -4.76 -20.20
N GLN A 11 6.44 -5.20 -20.71
CA GLN A 11 5.30 -5.55 -19.87
C GLN A 11 5.39 -7.02 -19.43
N ASP A 12 4.98 -7.29 -18.20
CA ASP A 12 4.86 -8.65 -17.69
C ASP A 12 3.81 -9.41 -18.50
N GLN A 13 4.14 -10.65 -18.89
CA GLN A 13 3.27 -11.51 -19.67
C GLN A 13 2.85 -12.72 -18.85
N PHE A 14 1.55 -12.96 -18.77
CA PHE A 14 0.98 -14.09 -18.05
C PHE A 14 0.11 -14.95 -18.97
N MET A 15 0.34 -16.27 -18.98
CA MET A 15 -0.43 -17.19 -19.80
C MET A 15 -1.71 -17.61 -19.07
N LEU A 16 -2.85 -17.05 -19.49
CA LEU A 16 -4.16 -17.39 -18.96
C LEU A 16 -4.73 -18.68 -19.56
N ARG A 17 -5.13 -19.62 -18.70
CA ARG A 17 -5.92 -20.79 -19.11
C ARG A 17 -7.40 -20.45 -18.96
N LEU A 18 -8.08 -20.25 -20.09
CA LEU A 18 -9.49 -19.90 -20.11
C LEU A 18 -10.35 -21.16 -20.26
N PRO A 19 -11.49 -21.27 -19.53
CA PRO A 19 -12.51 -22.29 -19.80
C PRO A 19 -13.08 -22.17 -21.21
N ASP A 20 -13.70 -23.26 -21.68
CA ASP A 20 -14.32 -23.33 -23.01
C ASP A 20 -15.30 -22.17 -23.24
N GLY A 21 -15.22 -21.57 -24.43
CA GLY A 21 -16.06 -20.43 -24.86
C GLY A 21 -15.77 -19.09 -24.18
N MET A 22 -14.92 -19.04 -23.13
CA MET A 22 -14.62 -17.77 -22.45
C MET A 22 -13.84 -16.81 -23.35
N ARG A 23 -12.93 -17.32 -24.18
CA ARG A 23 -12.15 -16.48 -25.11
C ARG A 23 -13.04 -15.74 -26.11
N ASP A 24 -14.05 -16.41 -26.67
CA ASP A 24 -14.97 -15.81 -27.64
C ASP A 24 -15.86 -14.76 -26.98
N ARG A 25 -16.30 -15.00 -25.74
CA ARG A 25 -17.03 -14.01 -24.94
C ARG A 25 -16.22 -12.74 -24.72
N ILE A 26 -14.92 -12.87 -24.40
CA ILE A 26 -14.01 -11.72 -24.24
C ILE A 26 -13.85 -10.99 -25.58
N LYS A 27 -13.70 -11.73 -26.69
CA LYS A 27 -13.57 -11.13 -28.02
C LYS A 27 -14.78 -10.26 -28.38
N VAL A 28 -15.99 -10.77 -28.16
CA VAL A 28 -17.23 -10.02 -28.41
C VAL A 28 -17.33 -8.78 -27.52
N ALA A 29 -16.93 -8.87 -26.24
CA ALA A 29 -16.91 -7.73 -25.34
C ALA A 29 -15.90 -6.66 -25.80
N ALA A 30 -14.69 -7.07 -26.18
CA ALA A 30 -13.65 -6.19 -26.68
C ALA A 30 -14.08 -5.43 -27.96
N GLU A 31 -14.71 -6.14 -28.91
CA GLU A 31 -15.26 -5.54 -30.14
C GLU A 31 -16.34 -4.49 -29.82
N ARG A 32 -17.26 -4.80 -28.90
CA ARG A 32 -18.30 -3.85 -28.45
C ARG A 32 -17.71 -2.61 -27.79
N ASN A 33 -16.61 -2.75 -27.06
CA ASN A 33 -15.94 -1.68 -26.35
C ASN A 33 -14.87 -0.96 -27.18
N ASN A 34 -14.70 -1.30 -28.46
CA ASN A 34 -13.65 -0.76 -29.35
C ASN A 34 -12.23 -0.91 -28.75
N ARG A 35 -11.97 -2.04 -28.10
CA ARG A 35 -10.68 -2.38 -27.50
C ARG A 35 -10.07 -3.62 -28.14
N SER A 36 -8.75 -3.78 -28.01
CA SER A 36 -8.14 -5.10 -28.25
C SER A 36 -8.60 -6.07 -27.15
N MET A 37 -8.56 -7.38 -27.42
CA MET A 37 -8.86 -8.38 -26.38
C MET A 37 -8.00 -8.20 -25.13
N ASN A 38 -6.71 -7.87 -25.30
CA ASN A 38 -5.82 -7.64 -24.16
C ASN A 38 -6.25 -6.40 -23.35
N ALA A 39 -6.57 -5.30 -24.04
CA ALA A 39 -7.05 -4.09 -23.38
C ALA A 39 -8.38 -4.31 -22.65
N GLU A 40 -9.26 -5.17 -23.17
CA GLU A 40 -10.50 -5.53 -22.49
C GLU A 40 -10.26 -6.39 -21.25
N ILE A 41 -9.34 -7.37 -21.32
CA ILE A 41 -8.94 -8.17 -20.16
C ILE A 41 -8.36 -7.26 -19.07
N VAL A 42 -7.43 -6.36 -19.44
CA VAL A 42 -6.82 -5.41 -18.50
C VAL A 42 -7.88 -4.51 -17.88
N ALA A 43 -8.75 -3.88 -18.67
CA ALA A 43 -9.80 -3.01 -18.15
C ALA A 43 -10.75 -3.75 -17.19
N SER A 44 -11.12 -5.01 -17.50
CA SER A 44 -11.95 -5.83 -16.63
C SER A 44 -11.24 -6.19 -15.31
N LEU A 45 -9.92 -6.41 -15.36
CA LEU A 45 -9.11 -6.67 -14.17
C LEU A 45 -8.95 -5.40 -13.34
N GLU A 46 -8.70 -4.24 -13.94
CA GLU A 46 -8.60 -2.95 -13.23
C GLU A 46 -9.90 -2.57 -12.53
N GLU A 47 -11.06 -2.91 -13.11
CA GLU A 47 -12.35 -2.71 -12.45
C GLU A 47 -12.49 -3.54 -11.17
N LYS A 48 -12.01 -4.78 -11.19
CA LYS A 48 -12.13 -5.69 -10.05
C LYS A 48 -10.99 -5.60 -9.04
N TYR A 49 -9.80 -5.25 -9.53
CA TYR A 49 -8.53 -5.15 -8.81
C TYR A 49 -7.90 -3.80 -9.15
N PRO A 50 -8.48 -2.68 -8.68
CA PRO A 50 -7.92 -1.37 -8.92
C PRO A 50 -6.50 -1.31 -8.36
N ALA A 51 -5.65 -0.51 -8.98
CA ALA A 51 -4.38 -0.15 -8.37
C ALA A 51 -4.65 0.43 -6.97
N PRO A 52 -3.85 0.05 -5.95
CA PRO A 52 -4.01 0.62 -4.63
C PRO A 52 -3.92 2.15 -4.74
N THR A 53 -4.79 2.83 -4.02
CA THR A 53 -4.69 4.28 -3.90
C THR A 53 -3.35 4.64 -3.25
N PRO A 54 -2.78 5.83 -3.52
CA PRO A 54 -1.57 6.27 -2.81
C PRO A 54 -1.73 6.17 -1.29
N GLU A 55 -2.93 6.41 -0.76
CA GLU A 55 -3.25 6.26 0.67
C GLU A 55 -3.13 4.80 1.16
N GLU A 56 -3.59 3.83 0.38
CA GLU A 56 -3.46 2.40 0.67
C GLU A 56 -2.00 1.94 0.58
N GLU A 57 -1.25 2.37 -0.45
CA GLU A 57 0.18 2.09 -0.56
C GLU A 57 0.94 2.64 0.65
N HIS A 58 0.67 3.90 1.03
CA HIS A 58 1.28 4.50 2.21
C HIS A 58 0.92 3.79 3.51
N PHE A 59 -0.32 3.28 3.65
CA PHE A 59 -0.70 2.54 4.86
C PHE A 59 0.15 1.27 5.03
N TYR A 60 0.36 0.49 3.97
CA TYR A 60 1.21 -0.69 4.03
C TYR A 60 2.66 -0.34 4.41
N GLU A 61 3.20 0.76 3.89
CA GLU A 61 4.53 1.24 4.28
C GLU A 61 4.61 1.63 5.76
N VAL A 62 3.59 2.33 6.26
CA VAL A 62 3.53 2.71 7.68
C VAL A 62 3.45 1.47 8.58
N ALA A 63 2.66 0.46 8.18
CA ALA A 63 2.58 -0.81 8.88
C ALA A 63 3.93 -1.54 8.91
N ARG A 64 4.66 -1.58 7.78
CA ARG A 64 6.01 -2.17 7.72
C ARG A 64 7.00 -1.44 8.64
N TRP A 65 6.96 -0.11 8.68
CA TRP A 65 7.77 0.66 9.63
C TRP A 65 7.41 0.33 11.08
N SER A 66 6.12 0.25 11.39
CA SER A 66 5.64 -0.15 12.72
C SER A 66 6.15 -1.53 13.11
N ASP A 67 6.08 -2.53 12.23
CA ASP A 67 6.56 -3.89 12.53
C ASP A 67 8.07 -3.93 12.79
N ARG A 68 8.86 -3.16 12.02
CA ARG A 68 10.30 -3.01 12.25
C ARG A 68 10.60 -2.40 13.61
N ILE A 69 9.90 -1.31 13.97
CA ILE A 69 10.06 -0.65 15.27
C ILE A 69 9.65 -1.59 16.41
N ALA A 70 8.53 -2.29 16.26
CA ALA A 70 8.05 -3.25 17.27
C ALA A 70 9.00 -4.45 17.43
N SER A 71 9.73 -4.83 16.38
CA SER A 71 10.68 -5.95 16.39
C SER A 71 12.09 -5.58 16.86
N ALA A 72 12.39 -4.28 16.99
CA ALA A 72 13.70 -3.80 17.45
C ALA A 72 14.07 -4.37 18.84
N SER A 73 15.38 -4.59 19.01
CA SER A 73 15.94 -5.27 20.19
C SER A 73 16.42 -4.30 21.28
N SER A 74 16.59 -3.02 20.94
CA SER A 74 17.03 -1.98 21.88
C SER A 74 16.18 -0.71 21.81
N GLU A 75 16.16 0.06 22.90
CA GLU A 75 15.46 1.35 22.91
C GLU A 75 16.10 2.37 21.96
N GLU A 76 17.42 2.32 21.78
CA GLU A 76 18.13 3.16 20.82
C GLU A 76 17.68 2.87 19.38
N GLU A 77 17.58 1.59 19.02
CA GLU A 77 17.10 1.15 17.72
C GLU A 77 15.64 1.55 17.48
N VAL A 78 14.77 1.36 18.48
CA VAL A 78 13.37 1.82 18.44
C VAL A 78 13.29 3.32 18.13
N ARG A 79 14.09 4.14 18.80
CA ARG A 79 14.10 5.60 18.62
C ARG A 79 14.66 6.01 17.26
N SER A 80 15.72 5.36 16.78
CA SER A 80 16.30 5.62 15.45
C SER A 80 15.29 5.30 14.34
N LEU A 81 14.71 4.09 14.38
CA LEU A 81 13.74 3.65 13.38
C LEU A 81 12.47 4.52 13.39
N ALA A 82 11.98 4.94 14.56
CA ALA A 82 10.83 5.84 14.64
C ALA A 82 11.13 7.23 14.07
N LYS A 83 12.36 7.73 14.23
CA LYS A 83 12.79 8.99 13.64
C LYS A 83 12.85 8.87 12.11
N GLU A 84 13.53 7.85 11.59
CA GLU A 84 13.63 7.58 10.15
C GLU A 84 12.25 7.42 9.51
N ALA A 85 11.37 6.64 10.15
CA ALA A 85 10.00 6.45 9.68
C ALA A 85 9.27 7.79 9.59
N ASN A 86 9.33 8.64 10.63
CA ASN A 86 8.64 9.92 10.62
C ASN A 86 9.22 10.94 9.62
N GLU A 87 10.53 10.91 9.36
CA GLU A 87 11.16 11.70 8.30
C GLU A 87 10.65 11.25 6.93
N TRP A 88 10.61 9.94 6.69
CA TRP A 88 10.07 9.36 5.46
C TRP A 88 8.58 9.72 5.26
N LEU A 89 7.76 9.58 6.32
CA LEU A 89 6.32 9.93 6.32
C LEU A 89 6.04 11.43 6.15
N SER A 90 7.07 12.27 6.25
CA SER A 90 6.99 13.73 6.04
C SER A 90 7.49 14.15 4.66
N GLY A 91 8.02 13.23 3.84
CA GLY A 91 8.58 13.50 2.50
C GLY A 91 7.53 13.62 1.38
N PRO A 92 7.96 13.72 0.10
CA PRO A 92 7.05 13.82 -1.06
C PRO A 92 6.20 12.55 -1.18
N GLY A 93 4.87 12.71 -1.24
CA GLY A 93 3.93 11.60 -1.04
C GLY A 93 3.56 11.38 0.43
N ALA A 94 3.73 12.41 1.29
CA ALA A 94 3.52 12.34 2.73
C ALA A 94 2.26 11.54 3.10
N SER A 95 2.48 10.38 3.72
CA SER A 95 1.43 9.58 4.33
C SER A 95 0.58 10.42 5.28
N ASN A 96 -0.70 10.14 5.38
CA ASN A 96 -1.62 10.79 6.34
C ASN A 96 -1.35 10.34 7.79
N TYR A 97 -0.27 9.61 8.05
CA TYR A 97 0.04 9.03 9.35
C TYR A 97 1.36 9.54 9.91
N ARG A 98 1.51 9.44 11.23
CA ARG A 98 2.73 9.65 12.01
C ARG A 98 2.89 8.50 13.00
N ILE A 99 4.13 8.09 13.26
CA ILE A 99 4.41 7.07 14.26
C ILE A 99 4.78 7.73 15.58
N PHE A 100 4.04 7.40 16.64
CA PHE A 100 4.34 7.77 18.01
C PHE A 100 4.93 6.58 18.76
N LEU A 101 5.87 6.85 19.66
CA LEU A 101 6.36 5.84 20.59
C LEU A 101 5.63 5.99 21.92
N PHE A 102 5.12 4.89 22.44
CA PHE A 102 4.54 4.83 23.77
C PHE A 102 5.08 3.62 24.53
N LYS A 103 5.05 3.70 25.86
CA LYS A 103 5.46 2.62 26.75
C LYS A 103 4.24 2.16 27.55
N PRO A 104 3.64 0.99 27.24
CA PRO A 104 2.51 0.48 27.99
C PRO A 104 2.84 0.37 29.48
N SER A 105 1.85 0.56 30.35
CA SER A 105 2.02 0.34 31.79
C SER A 105 2.52 -1.09 32.05
N GLY A 106 3.59 -1.23 32.83
CA GLY A 106 4.22 -2.52 33.11
C GLY A 106 5.11 -3.10 32.00
N SER A 107 5.20 -2.47 30.83
CA SER A 107 6.13 -2.88 29.76
C SER A 107 7.50 -2.23 29.95
N SER A 108 8.57 -3.00 29.80
CA SER A 108 9.93 -2.45 29.67
C SER A 108 10.22 -1.92 28.27
N LYS A 109 9.39 -2.27 27.27
CA LYS A 109 9.58 -2.01 25.85
C LYS A 109 8.69 -0.87 25.33
N TRP A 110 9.27 -0.01 24.51
CA TRP A 110 8.57 1.01 23.72
C TRP A 110 7.95 0.37 22.48
N LEU A 111 6.72 0.77 22.16
CA LEU A 111 5.98 0.29 21.00
C LEU A 111 5.56 1.45 20.10
N PRO A 112 5.51 1.21 18.77
CA PRO A 112 4.97 2.18 17.83
C PRO A 112 3.44 2.22 17.91
N SER A 113 2.88 3.40 17.70
CA SER A 113 1.47 3.66 17.46
C SER A 113 1.33 4.49 16.20
N ILE A 114 0.54 3.99 15.25
CA ILE A 114 0.25 4.68 14.00
C ILE A 114 -0.92 5.63 14.23
N VAL A 115 -0.70 6.93 14.05
CA VAL A 115 -1.70 7.96 14.32
C VAL A 115 -1.95 8.79 13.07
N PRO A 116 -3.21 8.94 12.63
CA PRO A 116 -3.57 9.89 11.57
C PRO A 116 -3.15 11.32 11.94
N LYS A 117 -2.64 12.09 10.98
CA LYS A 117 -2.14 13.45 11.19
C LYS A 117 -3.24 14.42 11.62
N ASP A 118 -4.47 14.21 11.17
CA ASP A 118 -5.67 14.94 11.60
C ASP A 118 -6.11 14.59 13.04
N ALA A 119 -5.60 13.49 13.59
CA ALA A 119 -5.77 13.10 14.99
C ALA A 119 -4.60 13.56 15.91
N ILE A 120 -3.80 14.54 15.47
CA ILE A 120 -2.71 15.13 16.25
C ILE A 120 -3.12 16.54 16.68
N ARG A 121 -2.97 16.84 17.97
CA ARG A 121 -3.24 18.15 18.57
C ARG A 121 -2.18 19.18 18.18
N GLU A 122 -2.48 20.47 18.38
CA GLU A 122 -1.53 21.57 18.11
C GLU A 122 -0.23 21.48 18.91
N ASP A 123 -0.26 20.87 20.10
CA ASP A 123 0.92 20.61 20.93
C ASP A 123 1.77 19.41 20.47
N GLY A 124 1.40 18.81 19.33
CA GLY A 124 2.10 17.67 18.72
C GLY A 124 1.78 16.33 19.36
N MET A 125 0.86 16.26 20.33
CA MET A 125 0.44 15.00 20.96
C MET A 125 -0.78 14.39 20.25
N PRO A 126 -0.91 13.06 20.22
CA PRO A 126 -2.09 12.42 19.65
C PRO A 126 -3.34 12.73 20.49
N LEU A 127 -4.51 12.82 19.84
CA LEU A 127 -5.80 12.73 20.52
C LEU A 127 -5.88 11.36 21.23
N ALA A 128 -6.31 11.34 22.49
CA ALA A 128 -6.26 10.13 23.31
C ALA A 128 -7.03 8.97 22.65
N PHE A 129 -6.35 7.82 22.50
CA PHE A 129 -6.88 6.53 22.02
C PHE A 129 -7.45 6.47 20.59
N SER A 130 -6.86 7.16 19.61
CA SER A 130 -7.15 6.85 18.21
C SER A 130 -6.36 5.62 17.75
N TYR A 131 -6.96 4.43 17.87
CA TYR A 131 -6.56 3.24 17.11
C TYR A 131 -7.42 3.13 15.86
N PRO A 132 -6.97 3.59 14.68
CA PRO A 132 -7.51 3.10 13.44
C PRO A 132 -6.68 1.88 13.04
N THR A 133 -7.08 0.68 13.46
CA THR A 133 -6.81 -0.45 12.60
C THR A 133 -7.79 -0.31 11.43
N PRO A 134 -7.36 -0.06 10.19
CA PRO A 134 -8.26 -0.19 9.07
C PRO A 134 -8.75 -1.63 9.09
N ARG A 135 -10.07 -1.82 9.19
CA ARG A 135 -10.63 -3.15 8.95
C ARG A 135 -10.28 -3.52 7.51
N PRO A 136 -9.71 -4.71 7.25
CA PRO A 136 -9.69 -5.21 5.88
C PRO A 136 -11.14 -5.17 5.36
N ARG A 137 -11.34 -4.62 4.17
CA ARG A 137 -12.65 -4.71 3.51
C ARG A 137 -12.89 -6.20 3.23
N ASP A 138 -13.97 -6.73 3.81
CA ASP A 138 -14.49 -8.07 3.48
C ASP A 138 -14.86 -8.16 1.99
#